data_AF-A0A7S2QXU3-F1
#
_entry.id   AF-A0A7S2QXU3-F1
#
_cell.length_a   1.000
_cell.length_b   1.000
_cell.length_c   1.000
_cell.angle_alpha   90.00
_cell.angle_beta   90.00
_cell.angle_gamma   90.00
#
_symmetry.space_group_name_H-M   'P 1'
#
loop_
_entity.id
_entity.type
_entity.pdbx_description
1 polymer ?
#
loop_
_entity_poly.entity_id
_entity_poly.type
_entity_poly.pdbx_seq_one_letter_code
_entity_poly.pdbx_strand_id
1 'polypeptide(L)'
;NDFLFECGQDTVNMFSLRRYLKESKVAHKIASYGERVRAGHDASWGGDWAGVGQVKIEAVGGSKFAVAPDPNANPRVSAVHALTSLIDALASADTDGRIIVERDESGTSASVRFILLDAASRFKRVVQQARSVILVGGTLAPIPELVSQ
;
A
#
# COMPACT_ATOMS: atom_id res chain seq x y z
N ASN A 1 5.08 8.61 18.25
CA ASN A 1 5.71 7.28 18.07
C ASN A 1 5.67 6.36 19.28
N ASP A 2 4.99 6.72 20.39
CA ASP A 2 4.89 5.85 21.58
C ASP A 2 4.32 4.47 21.27
N PHE A 3 3.38 4.36 20.32
CA PHE A 3 2.85 3.08 19.87
C PHE A 3 3.92 2.10 19.34
N LEU A 4 4.89 2.58 18.53
CA LEU A 4 5.95 1.71 18.01
C LEU A 4 6.92 1.29 19.12
N PHE A 5 7.14 2.18 20.10
CA PHE A 5 7.93 1.86 21.29
C PHE A 5 7.23 0.81 22.17
N GLU A 6 5.93 0.94 22.41
CA GLU A 6 5.12 -0.05 23.14
C GLU A 6 5.13 -1.42 22.44
N CYS A 7 5.13 -1.44 21.11
CA CYS A 7 5.23 -2.67 20.32
C CYS A 7 6.65 -3.27 20.26
N GLY A 8 7.66 -2.65 20.89
CA GLY A 8 9.06 -3.09 20.81
C GLY A 8 9.66 -2.99 19.40
N GLN A 9 9.12 -2.10 18.56
CA GLN A 9 9.58 -1.84 17.19
C GLN A 9 10.35 -0.52 17.12
N ASP A 10 11.27 -0.30 18.06
CA ASP A 10 12.21 0.82 18.10
C ASP A 10 13.46 0.58 17.23
N THR A 11 13.76 -0.69 16.94
CA THR A 11 14.88 -1.10 16.08
C THR A 11 14.71 -0.72 14.61
N VAL A 12 13.47 -0.48 14.16
CA VAL A 12 13.17 -0.16 12.77
C VAL A 12 12.90 1.33 12.61
N ASN A 13 13.77 2.02 11.85
CA ASN A 13 13.53 3.41 11.50
C ASN A 13 12.50 3.53 10.36
N MET A 14 11.26 3.88 10.73
CA MET A 14 10.13 4.05 9.80
C MET A 14 10.34 5.14 8.74
N PHE A 15 11.14 6.18 9.03
CA PHE A 15 11.49 7.21 8.03
C PHE A 15 12.42 6.67 6.95
N SER A 16 13.45 5.91 7.36
CA SER A 16 14.37 5.24 6.43
C SER A 16 13.64 4.18 5.61
N LEU A 17 12.76 3.40 6.25
CA LEU A 17 11.96 2.38 5.57
C LEU A 17 11.01 3.01 4.54
N ARG A 18 10.30 4.08 4.91
CA ARG A 18 9.47 4.88 4.01
C ARG A 18 10.27 5.37 2.79
N ARG A 19 11.45 5.95 3.03
CA ARG A 19 12.32 6.45 1.95
C ARG A 19 12.75 5.31 1.04
N TYR A 20 13.17 4.18 1.62
CA TYR A 20 13.57 3.00 0.87
C TYR A 20 12.42 2.46 0.00
N LEU A 21 11.20 2.32 0.55
CA LEU A 21 10.03 1.84 -0.20
C LEU A 21 9.72 2.72 -1.42
N LYS A 22 9.92 4.04 -1.31
CA LYS A 22 9.71 4.99 -2.41
C LYS A 22 10.84 4.98 -3.45
N GLU A 23 12.10 5.00 -3.02
CA GLU A 23 13.25 5.13 -3.92
C GLU A 23 13.64 3.82 -4.61
N SER A 24 13.54 2.69 -3.92
CA SER A 24 14.05 1.39 -4.40
C SER A 24 13.18 0.73 -5.48
N LYS A 25 11.97 1.26 -5.70
CA LYS A 25 10.92 0.64 -6.52
C LYS A 25 10.67 -0.83 -6.14
N VAL A 26 10.87 -1.18 -4.87
CA VAL A 26 10.78 -2.57 -4.39
C VAL A 26 9.42 -3.20 -4.66
N ALA A 27 8.35 -2.40 -4.67
CA ALA A 27 7.02 -2.86 -5.03
C ALA A 27 6.97 -3.50 -6.44
N HIS A 28 7.66 -2.91 -7.41
CA HIS A 28 7.78 -3.46 -8.76
C HIS A 28 8.67 -4.71 -8.79
N LYS A 29 9.75 -4.73 -7.99
CA LYS A 29 10.63 -5.91 -7.90
C LYS A 29 9.90 -7.10 -7.30
N ILE A 30 9.15 -6.90 -6.23
CA ILE A 30 8.34 -7.93 -5.57
C ILE A 30 7.24 -8.42 -6.52
N ALA A 31 6.53 -7.51 -7.18
CA ALA A 31 5.48 -7.90 -8.11
C ALA A 31 6.04 -8.71 -9.30
N SER A 32 7.14 -8.24 -9.90
CA SER A 32 7.83 -8.94 -10.99
C SER A 32 8.39 -10.30 -10.56
N TYR A 33 8.92 -10.42 -9.34
CA TYR A 33 9.34 -11.70 -8.79
C TYR A 33 8.16 -12.66 -8.58
N GLY A 34 7.05 -12.16 -8.01
CA GLY A 34 5.83 -12.94 -7.80
C GLY A 34 5.25 -13.48 -9.11
N GLU A 35 5.27 -12.67 -10.17
CA GLU A 35 4.91 -13.10 -11.53
C GLU A 35 5.84 -14.21 -12.03
N ARG A 36 7.16 -14.05 -11.88
CA ARG A 36 8.15 -15.06 -12.30
C ARG A 36 8.01 -16.38 -11.55
N VAL A 37 7.76 -16.37 -10.24
CA VAL A 37 7.57 -17.59 -9.44
C VAL A 37 6.29 -18.30 -9.85
N ARG A 38 5.19 -17.56 -10.06
CA ARG A 38 3.92 -18.14 -10.50
C ARG A 38 4.04 -18.75 -11.90
N ALA A 39 4.70 -18.04 -12.79
CA ALA A 39 4.95 -18.52 -14.14
C ALA A 39 5.88 -19.74 -14.18
N GLY A 40 6.79 -19.90 -13.21
CA GLY A 40 7.59 -21.11 -13.05
C GLY A 40 6.83 -22.30 -12.45
N HIS A 41 5.80 -22.05 -11.62
CA HIS A 41 4.93 -23.10 -11.06
C HIS A 41 3.91 -23.62 -12.09
N ASP A 42 3.41 -22.73 -12.97
CA ASP A 42 2.52 -23.10 -14.08
C ASP A 42 3.28 -23.70 -15.29
N ALA A 43 4.62 -23.78 -15.23
CA ALA A 43 5.49 -24.32 -16.31
C ALA A 43 5.72 -25.83 -16.26
N SER A 44 5.01 -26.58 -15.41
CA SER A 44 4.88 -28.02 -15.63
C SER A 44 3.83 -28.23 -16.71
N TRP A 45 4.16 -28.13 -18.00
CA TRP A 45 3.55 -28.84 -19.14
C TRP A 45 4.20 -28.33 -20.44
N GLY A 46 5.31 -28.96 -20.84
CA GLY A 46 5.67 -29.14 -22.25
C GLY A 46 6.85 -28.35 -22.81
N GLY A 47 8.00 -29.02 -22.93
CA GLY A 47 8.91 -28.84 -24.07
C GLY A 47 10.16 -28.02 -23.81
N ASP A 48 11.28 -28.69 -24.03
CA ASP A 48 12.68 -28.25 -23.97
C ASP A 48 12.97 -27.02 -24.87
N TRP A 49 13.05 -25.82 -24.27
CA TRP A 49 13.72 -24.64 -24.86
C TRP A 49 14.31 -23.76 -23.75
N ALA A 50 15.40 -24.25 -23.16
CA ALA A 50 16.20 -23.53 -22.19
C ALA A 50 16.91 -22.32 -22.85
N GLY A 51 16.29 -21.13 -22.81
CA GLY A 51 17.03 -19.89 -23.08
C GLY A 51 16.26 -18.68 -23.59
N VAL A 52 15.02 -18.82 -24.03
CA VAL A 52 14.21 -17.67 -24.49
C VAL A 52 13.02 -17.51 -23.53
N GLY A 53 12.90 -16.32 -22.93
CA GLY A 53 11.89 -16.02 -21.91
C GLY A 53 10.47 -16.41 -22.34
N GLN A 54 9.63 -16.75 -21.36
CA GLN A 54 8.27 -17.26 -21.54
C GLN A 54 7.46 -16.46 -22.57
N VAL A 55 7.31 -17.04 -23.74
CA VAL A 55 6.41 -16.58 -24.79
C VAL A 55 5.08 -17.31 -24.59
N LYS A 56 3.98 -16.58 -24.41
CA LYS A 56 2.63 -17.15 -24.34
C LYS A 56 2.30 -17.66 -25.75
N ILE A 57 2.11 -18.96 -25.95
CA ILE A 57 1.78 -19.48 -27.28
C ILE A 57 0.27 -19.65 -27.38
N GLU A 58 -0.38 -18.85 -28.23
CA GLU A 58 -1.81 -19.00 -28.54
C GLU A 58 -2.00 -19.66 -29.91
N ALA A 59 -2.99 -20.56 -29.99
CA ALA A 59 -3.33 -21.28 -31.22
C ALA A 59 -4.57 -20.65 -31.86
N VAL A 60 -4.38 -20.00 -33.00
CA VAL A 60 -5.48 -19.50 -33.84
C VAL A 60 -5.43 -20.27 -35.16
N GLY A 61 -6.53 -20.98 -35.49
CA GLY A 61 -6.64 -21.71 -36.75
C GLY A 61 -5.58 -22.81 -36.95
N GLY A 62 -5.17 -23.51 -35.89
CA GLY A 62 -4.22 -24.63 -35.97
C GLY A 62 -2.73 -24.23 -36.07
N SER A 63 -2.43 -22.93 -36.18
CA SER A 63 -1.05 -22.41 -36.17
C SER A 63 -0.71 -21.82 -34.80
N LYS A 64 0.47 -22.18 -34.28
CA LYS A 64 0.99 -21.72 -32.98
C LYS A 64 1.76 -20.42 -33.18
N PHE A 65 1.34 -19.34 -32.53
CA PHE A 65 2.04 -18.06 -32.58
C PHE A 65 2.58 -17.64 -31.22
N ALA A 66 3.76 -17.04 -31.25
CA ALA A 66 4.37 -16.37 -30.12
C ALA A 66 3.60 -15.08 -29.79
N VAL A 67 2.87 -15.06 -28.68
CA VAL A 67 2.15 -13.88 -28.17
C VAL A 67 2.93 -13.31 -26.98
N ALA A 68 3.18 -12.00 -26.99
CA ALA A 68 3.75 -11.31 -25.85
C ALA A 68 2.76 -11.43 -24.66
N PRO A 69 3.23 -11.75 -23.43
CA PRO A 69 2.34 -11.75 -22.27
C PRO A 69 1.65 -10.38 -22.15
N ASP A 70 0.35 -10.40 -21.83
CA ASP A 70 -0.46 -9.19 -21.73
C ASP A 70 0.23 -8.16 -20.82
N PRO A 71 0.60 -6.96 -21.33
CA PRO A 71 1.26 -5.93 -20.53
C PRO A 71 0.36 -5.34 -19.44
N ASN A 72 -0.92 -5.72 -19.43
CA ASN A 72 -1.95 -5.25 -18.52
C ASN A 72 -2.35 -6.28 -17.45
N ALA A 73 -1.58 -7.37 -17.30
CA ALA A 73 -1.70 -8.21 -16.11
C ALA A 73 -1.27 -7.35 -14.91
N ASN A 74 -2.24 -6.76 -14.20
CA ASN A 74 -1.96 -5.81 -13.12
C ASN A 74 -0.99 -6.47 -12.12
N PRO A 75 0.28 -5.99 -12.06
CA PRO A 75 1.19 -6.50 -11.07
C PRO A 75 0.54 -6.27 -9.70
N ARG A 76 0.69 -7.22 -8.76
CA ARG A 76 0.14 -7.11 -7.39
C ARG A 76 0.81 -6.03 -6.54
N VAL A 77 1.23 -4.94 -7.17
CA VAL A 77 1.77 -3.73 -6.54
C VAL A 77 0.77 -3.14 -5.55
N SER A 78 -0.54 -3.39 -5.73
CA SER A 78 -1.59 -2.91 -4.84
C SER A 78 -1.36 -3.31 -3.37
N ALA A 79 -0.92 -4.55 -3.09
CA ALA A 79 -0.68 -5.01 -1.73
C ALA A 79 0.54 -4.31 -1.10
N VAL A 80 1.61 -4.12 -1.87
CA VAL A 80 2.82 -3.42 -1.40
C VAL A 80 2.53 -1.92 -1.22
N HIS A 81 1.71 -1.33 -2.08
CA HIS A 81 1.24 0.04 -1.93
C HIS A 81 0.36 0.20 -0.69
N ALA A 82 -0.54 -0.74 -0.42
CA ALA A 82 -1.35 -0.73 0.80
C ALA A 82 -0.47 -0.79 2.06
N LEU A 83 0.56 -1.65 2.06
CA LEU A 83 1.55 -1.72 3.14
C LEU A 83 2.35 -0.41 3.25
N THR A 84 2.76 0.18 2.12
CA THR A 84 3.50 1.44 2.11
C THR A 84 2.65 2.58 2.68
N SER A 85 1.37 2.64 2.35
CA SER A 85 0.42 3.59 2.93
C SER A 85 0.28 3.41 4.44
N LEU A 86 0.25 2.16 4.93
CA LEU A 86 0.24 1.87 6.36
C LEU A 86 1.54 2.34 7.03
N ILE A 87 2.71 2.05 6.46
CA ILE A 87 4.01 2.48 6.99
C ILE A 87 4.12 4.01 6.97
N ASP A 88 3.63 4.67 5.92
CA ASP A 88 3.56 6.15 5.86
C ASP A 88 2.67 6.70 6.97
N ALA A 89 1.53 6.06 7.25
CA ALA A 89 0.64 6.45 8.33
C ALA A 89 1.31 6.27 9.71
N LEU A 90 1.98 5.14 9.94
CA LEU A 90 2.73 4.84 11.17
C LEU A 90 3.92 5.79 11.36
N ALA A 91 4.64 6.14 10.29
CA ALA A 91 5.74 7.11 10.36
C ALA A 91 5.27 8.52 10.74
N SER A 92 4.01 8.85 10.45
CA SER A 92 3.35 10.10 10.83
C SER A 92 2.55 10.02 12.14
N ALA A 93 2.51 8.85 12.77
CA ALA A 93 1.71 8.59 13.95
C ALA A 93 2.39 9.18 15.20
N ASP A 94 1.81 10.26 15.70
CA ASP A 94 2.10 10.73 17.05
C ASP A 94 1.31 9.92 18.10
N THR A 95 1.38 10.33 19.36
CA THR A 95 0.79 9.70 20.56
C THR A 95 -0.68 9.24 20.44
N ASP A 96 -1.37 9.68 19.40
CA ASP A 96 -2.81 9.60 19.25
C ASP A 96 -3.29 8.71 18.07
N GLY A 97 -2.36 8.05 17.38
CA GLY A 97 -2.71 6.95 16.47
C GLY A 97 -3.22 5.70 17.22
N ARG A 98 -4.18 4.98 16.65
CA ARG A 98 -4.65 3.67 17.12
C ARG A 98 -4.70 2.67 15.97
N ILE A 99 -4.33 1.42 16.25
CA ILE A 99 -4.51 0.30 15.33
C ILE A 99 -5.68 -0.56 15.82
N ILE A 100 -6.63 -0.80 14.93
CA ILE A 100 -7.75 -1.72 15.13
C ILE A 100 -7.49 -2.94 14.27
N VAL A 101 -7.48 -4.12 14.88
CA VAL A 101 -7.37 -5.41 14.19
C VAL A 101 -8.69 -6.14 14.35
N GLU A 102 -9.37 -6.38 13.23
CA GLU A 102 -10.59 -7.18 13.19
C GLU A 102 -10.25 -8.52 12.56
N ARG A 103 -10.68 -9.61 13.19
CA ARG A 103 -10.53 -10.96 12.64
C ARG A 103 -11.90 -11.62 12.63
N ASP A 104 -12.27 -12.18 11.48
CA ASP A 104 -13.50 -12.95 11.35
C ASP A 104 -13.43 -14.24 12.20
N GLU A 105 -14.57 -14.67 12.75
CA GLU A 105 -14.67 -15.85 13.63
C GLU A 105 -14.22 -17.13 12.91
N SER A 106 -14.44 -17.19 11.60
CA SER A 106 -13.99 -18.25 10.71
C SER A 106 -12.47 -18.32 10.55
N GLY A 107 -11.74 -17.28 10.99
CA GLY A 107 -10.29 -17.14 10.86
C GLY A 107 -9.77 -16.86 9.44
N THR A 108 -10.66 -16.87 8.44
CA THR A 108 -10.35 -16.74 7.00
C THR A 108 -9.96 -15.32 6.59
N SER A 109 -10.50 -14.30 7.26
CA SER A 109 -10.30 -12.89 6.91
C SER A 109 -9.87 -12.09 8.13
N ALA A 110 -8.86 -11.23 7.95
CA ALA A 110 -8.43 -10.27 8.95
C ALA A 110 -8.26 -8.89 8.30
N SER A 111 -8.62 -7.83 9.01
CA SER A 111 -8.44 -6.46 8.58
C SER A 111 -7.70 -5.65 9.65
N VAL A 112 -6.82 -4.75 9.20
CA VAL A 112 -6.06 -3.86 10.06
C VAL A 112 -6.36 -2.44 9.63
N ARG A 113 -6.80 -1.59 10.57
CA ARG A 113 -7.12 -0.18 10.33
C ARG A 113 -6.27 0.69 11.25
N PHE A 114 -5.67 1.72 10.69
CA PHE A 114 -4.98 2.76 11.45
C PHE A 114 -5.84 4.03 11.45
N ILE A 115 -6.17 4.53 12.64
CA ILE A 115 -7.03 5.71 12.84
C ILE A 115 -6.28 6.72 13.71
N LEU A 116 -6.46 8.00 13.42
CA LEU A 116 -5.98 9.12 14.23
C LEU A 116 -7.16 9.63 15.05
N LEU A 117 -7.03 9.74 16.37
CA LEU A 117 -8.15 10.19 17.23
C LEU A 117 -8.30 11.72 17.27
N ASP A 118 -7.23 12.44 16.93
CA ASP A 118 -7.08 13.89 16.99
C ASP A 118 -6.46 14.39 15.68
N ALA A 119 -7.35 14.72 14.74
CA ALA A 119 -6.96 15.39 13.51
C ALA A 119 -6.72 16.90 13.72
N ALA A 120 -7.24 17.50 14.79
CA ALA A 120 -7.22 18.94 15.01
C ALA A 120 -5.82 19.45 15.38
N SER A 121 -5.07 18.71 16.21
CA SER A 121 -3.68 19.06 16.54
C SER A 121 -2.77 19.21 15.32
N ARG A 122 -3.06 18.51 14.22
CA ARG A 122 -2.31 18.61 12.96
C ARG A 122 -2.51 19.95 12.26
N PHE A 123 -3.68 20.57 12.42
CA PHE A 123 -3.97 21.89 11.87
C PHE A 123 -3.49 23.02 12.78
N LYS A 124 -3.26 22.76 14.07
CA LYS A 124 -2.82 23.77 15.05
C LYS A 124 -1.60 24.55 14.59
N ARG A 125 -0.60 23.89 14.00
CA ARG A 125 0.60 24.55 13.46
C ARG A 125 0.27 25.54 12.34
N VAL A 126 -0.64 25.17 11.44
CA VAL A 126 -1.08 26.01 10.32
C VAL A 126 -1.84 27.23 10.84
N VAL A 127 -2.77 27.00 11.78
CA VAL A 127 -3.57 28.07 12.40
C VAL A 127 -2.69 29.07 13.18
N GLN A 128 -1.69 28.58 13.90
CA GLN A 128 -0.79 29.44 14.69
C GLN A 128 0.17 30.26 13.82
N GLN A 129 0.62 29.72 12.69
CA GLN A 129 1.56 30.41 11.80
C GLN A 129 0.87 31.39 10.85
N ALA A 130 -0.40 31.14 10.52
CA ALA A 130 -1.15 31.99 9.62
C ALA A 130 -1.66 33.25 10.33
N ARG A 131 -1.65 34.40 9.61
CA ARG A 131 -2.36 35.61 10.08
C ARG A 131 -3.88 35.47 9.97
N SER A 132 -4.35 34.67 9.03
CA SER A 132 -5.77 34.32 8.87
C SER A 132 -5.90 32.97 8.14
N VAL A 133 -6.94 32.23 8.46
CA VAL A 133 -7.33 30.97 7.79
C VAL A 133 -8.76 31.13 7.29
N ILE A 134 -9.00 30.86 6.01
CA ILE A 134 -10.33 30.92 5.40
C ILE A 134 -10.72 29.50 5.00
N LEU A 135 -11.78 28.97 5.60
CA LEU A 135 -12.34 27.67 5.25
C LEU A 135 -13.43 27.86 4.17
N VAL A 136 -13.22 27.27 3.00
CA VAL A 136 -14.17 27.34 1.88
C VAL A 136 -14.60 25.93 1.49
N GLY A 137 -15.91 25.69 1.45
CA GLY A 137 -16.47 24.41 1.02
C GLY A 137 -17.92 24.57 0.56
N GLY A 138 -18.31 23.84 -0.48
CA GLY A 138 -19.64 23.95 -1.09
C GLY A 138 -20.79 23.43 -0.21
N THR A 139 -20.49 22.67 0.85
CA THR A 139 -21.47 22.03 1.74
C THR A 139 -21.03 22.06 3.20
N LEU A 140 -20.47 23.18 3.70
CA LEU A 140 -20.04 23.35 5.10
C LEU A 140 -21.19 23.40 6.13
N ALA A 141 -22.40 23.00 5.76
CA ALA A 141 -23.53 22.93 6.69
C ALA A 141 -23.46 21.62 7.49
N PRO A 142 -23.56 21.64 8.84
CA PRO A 142 -23.80 22.78 9.74
C PRO A 142 -22.51 23.40 10.34
N ILE A 143 -22.39 24.72 10.25
CA ILE A 143 -21.25 25.52 10.75
C ILE A 143 -21.03 25.46 12.29
N PRO A 144 -22.06 25.37 13.15
CA PRO A 144 -21.86 25.38 14.61
C PRO A 144 -20.95 24.27 15.14
N GLU A 145 -20.97 23.09 14.52
CA GLU A 145 -20.11 21.95 14.88
C GLU A 145 -18.64 22.21 14.53
N LEU A 146 -18.38 23.05 13.53
CA LEU A 146 -17.02 23.42 13.11
C LEU A 146 -16.39 24.49 14.02
N VAL A 147 -17.21 25.24 14.77
CA VAL A 147 -16.75 26.32 15.66
C VAL A 147 -16.59 25.85 17.11
N SER A 148 -17.24 24.74 17.49
CA SER A 148 -17.23 24.20 18.86
C SER A 148 -16.20 23.10 19.13
N GLN A 149 -15.43 22.67 18.13
CA GLN A 149 -14.30 21.73 18.25
C GLN A 149 -12.96 22.44 18.50
#